data_AF-A0A2L1KCA4-F1
#
_entry.id   AF-A0A2L1KCA4-F1
#
_cell.length_a   1.000
_cell.length_b   1.000
_cell.length_c   1.000
_cell.angle_alpha   90.00
_cell.angle_beta   90.00
_cell.angle_gamma   90.00
#
_symmetry.space_group_name_H-M   'P 1'
#
loop_
_entity.id
_entity.type
_entity.pdbx_description
1 polymer ?
#
loop_
_entity_poly.entity_id
_entity_poly.type
_entity_poly.pdbx_seq_one_letter_code
_entity_poly.pdbx_strand_id
1 'polypeptide(L)'
;MILKEEIVLGIYSWLHMTPISMLVRNITSDEGGDHAIVRFTVDSRGVQMGPKAQGQLLCSFGFNVKETDEAEKKDGPGIMKAEMMNGVMQLVPEYIVLTDRQTQAIRKEISVFNRVCAMQLQGGHGNSRSLWEKEIIPRMKGQIQFQ
;
A
#
# COMPACT_ATOMS: atom_id res chain seq x y z
N MET A 1 11.03 -3.09 -17.52
CA MET A 1 9.64 -2.58 -17.42
C MET A 1 8.93 -3.41 -16.36
N ILE A 2 8.12 -2.77 -15.52
CA ILE A 2 7.34 -3.40 -14.44
C ILE A 2 5.86 -3.14 -14.70
N LEU A 3 4.99 -4.11 -14.42
CA LEU A 3 3.54 -3.97 -14.58
C LEU A 3 2.90 -3.27 -13.37
N LYS A 4 1.76 -2.61 -13.57
CA LYS A 4 0.97 -2.00 -12.48
C LYS A 4 0.67 -3.02 -11.38
N GLU A 5 0.30 -4.24 -11.77
CA GLU A 5 0.01 -5.36 -10.89
C GLU A 5 1.19 -5.71 -9.98
N GLU A 6 2.41 -5.71 -10.54
CA GLU A 6 3.64 -5.94 -9.75
C GLU A 6 3.90 -4.80 -8.76
N ILE A 7 3.63 -3.55 -9.16
CA ILE A 7 3.76 -2.37 -8.28
C ILE A 7 2.74 -2.44 -7.14
N VAL A 8 1.47 -2.70 -7.45
CA VAL A 8 0.39 -2.84 -6.47
C VAL A 8 0.71 -3.96 -5.50
N LEU A 9 1.12 -5.14 -5.99
CA LEU A 9 1.50 -6.26 -5.13
C LEU A 9 2.71 -5.93 -4.24
N GLY A 10 3.69 -5.17 -4.75
CA GLY A 10 4.83 -4.69 -3.97
C GLY A 10 4.43 -3.73 -2.86
N ILE A 11 3.59 -2.73 -3.15
CA ILE A 11 3.09 -1.79 -2.14
C ILE A 11 2.23 -2.54 -1.09
N TYR A 12 1.35 -3.45 -1.51
CA TYR A 12 0.53 -4.24 -0.59
C TYR A 12 1.40 -5.11 0.32
N SER A 13 2.40 -5.78 -0.24
CA SER A 13 3.38 -6.57 0.52
C SER A 13 4.06 -5.71 1.59
N TRP A 14 4.50 -4.50 1.23
CA TRP A 14 5.07 -3.53 2.15
C TRP A 14 4.07 -3.06 3.22
N LEU A 15 2.82 -2.75 2.86
CA LEU A 15 1.77 -2.34 3.79
C LEU A 15 1.43 -3.41 4.83
N HIS A 16 1.42 -4.68 4.44
CA HIS A 16 1.24 -5.79 5.38
C HIS A 16 2.43 -5.94 6.34
N MET A 17 3.65 -5.68 5.88
CA MET A 17 4.86 -5.70 6.70
C MET A 17 5.04 -4.46 7.58
N THR A 18 4.42 -3.34 7.21
CA THR A 18 4.62 -2.08 7.90
C THR A 18 3.76 -1.99 9.17
N PRO A 19 4.36 -1.69 10.34
CA PRO A 19 3.61 -1.44 11.57
C PRO A 19 2.65 -0.28 11.41
N ILE A 20 1.43 -0.43 11.92
CA ILE A 20 0.38 0.61 11.88
C ILE A 20 0.88 1.93 12.44
N SER A 21 1.64 1.90 13.54
CA SER A 21 2.20 3.11 14.16
C SER A 21 3.12 3.89 13.23
N MET A 22 3.82 3.23 12.30
CA MET A 22 4.61 3.89 11.27
C MET A 22 3.73 4.48 10.16
N LEU A 23 2.62 3.83 9.83
CA LEU A 23 1.67 4.35 8.85
C LEU A 23 1.01 5.64 9.36
N VAL A 24 0.47 5.61 10.58
CA VAL A 24 -0.17 6.78 11.22
C VAL A 24 0.77 7.98 11.27
N ARG A 25 2.04 7.76 11.66
CA ARG A 25 3.04 8.84 11.73
C ARG A 25 3.41 9.47 10.39
N ASN A 26 3.19 8.76 9.29
CA ASN A 26 3.59 9.17 7.95
C ASN A 26 2.41 9.68 7.11
N ILE A 27 1.18 9.63 7.63
CA ILE A 27 0.05 10.34 7.06
C ILE A 27 0.23 11.83 7.34
N THR A 28 -0.09 12.66 6.35
CA THR A 28 -0.30 14.10 6.54
C THR A 28 -1.78 14.43 6.54
N SER A 29 -2.21 15.42 7.31
CA SER A 29 -3.58 15.93 7.23
C SER A 29 -3.68 17.12 6.27
N ASP A 30 -4.86 17.35 5.71
CA ASP A 30 -5.20 18.63 5.08
C ASP A 30 -5.31 19.78 6.11
N GLU A 31 -5.51 21.02 5.63
CA GLU A 31 -5.60 22.23 6.48
C GLU A 31 -6.85 22.26 7.40
N GLY A 32 -7.69 21.21 7.40
CA GLY A 32 -8.82 21.04 8.31
C GLY A 32 -8.68 19.87 9.30
N GLY A 33 -7.71 18.97 9.10
CA GLY A 33 -7.56 17.75 9.90
C GLY A 33 -8.51 16.62 9.50
N ASP A 34 -9.31 16.81 8.45
CA ASP A 34 -10.42 15.94 8.09
C ASP A 34 -10.02 14.87 7.06
N HIS A 35 -8.95 15.11 6.30
CA HIS A 35 -8.44 14.15 5.32
C HIS A 35 -7.01 13.72 5.61
N ALA A 36 -6.76 12.41 5.52
CA ALA A 36 -5.45 11.81 5.51
C ALA A 36 -4.93 11.78 4.08
N ILE A 37 -3.81 12.45 3.84
CA ILE A 37 -3.06 12.44 2.61
C ILE A 37 -1.96 11.39 2.72
N VAL A 38 -1.98 10.44 1.78
CA VAL A 38 -1.01 9.37 1.63
C VAL A 38 -0.23 9.57 0.34
N ARG A 39 1.08 9.37 0.43
CA ARG A 39 2.02 9.50 -0.68
C ARG A 39 2.98 8.33 -0.66
N PHE A 40 2.95 7.50 -1.70
CA PHE A 40 3.89 6.38 -1.88
C PHE A 40 4.97 6.73 -2.90
N THR A 41 6.22 6.47 -2.53
CA THR A 41 7.37 6.62 -3.42
C THR A 41 8.21 5.35 -3.44
N VAL A 42 9.09 5.25 -4.44
CA VAL A 42 10.13 4.22 -4.52
C VAL A 42 11.48 4.81 -4.86
N ASP A 43 12.49 4.41 -4.09
CA ASP A 43 13.90 4.60 -4.41
C ASP A 43 14.62 3.24 -4.45
N SER A 44 15.94 3.22 -4.53
CA SER A 44 16.71 1.97 -4.58
C SER A 44 16.65 1.13 -3.29
N ARG A 45 16.10 1.67 -2.18
CA ARG A 45 16.02 1.01 -0.88
C ARG A 45 14.70 0.28 -0.68
N GLY A 46 13.62 0.71 -1.33
CA GLY A 46 12.29 0.12 -1.16
C GLY A 46 11.16 1.12 -1.35
N VAL A 47 9.96 0.67 -1.01
CA VAL A 47 8.77 1.52 -0.94
C VAL A 47 8.83 2.38 0.32
N GLN A 48 8.42 3.64 0.18
CA GLN A 48 8.33 4.59 1.29
C GLN A 48 6.98 5.30 1.27
N MET A 49 6.49 5.69 2.44
CA MET A 49 5.26 6.45 2.60
C MET A 49 5.53 7.75 3.37
N GLY A 50 4.94 8.84 2.90
CA GLY A 50 4.81 10.08 3.66
C GLY A 50 5.26 11.35 2.93
N PRO A 51 5.12 12.51 3.58
CA PRO A 51 5.31 13.83 2.95
C PRO A 51 6.76 14.06 2.52
N LYS A 52 7.71 13.48 3.27
CA LYS A 52 9.16 13.60 3.02
C LYS A 52 9.74 12.36 2.34
N ALA A 53 8.92 11.40 1.94
CA ALA A 53 9.37 10.17 1.29
C ALA A 53 10.14 10.51 0.01
N GLN A 54 11.33 9.96 -0.15
CA GLN A 54 12.22 10.28 -1.25
C GLN A 54 12.02 9.31 -2.42
N GLY A 55 12.51 9.68 -3.60
CA GLY A 55 12.41 8.85 -4.80
C GLY A 55 11.21 9.19 -5.68
N GLN A 56 10.94 8.28 -6.60
CA GLN A 56 9.92 8.46 -7.63
C GLN A 56 8.53 8.23 -7.06
N LEU A 57 7.58 9.12 -7.37
CA LEU A 57 6.19 9.00 -6.96
C LEU A 57 5.54 7.79 -7.64
N LEU A 58 4.95 6.91 -6.84
CA LEU A 58 4.12 5.81 -7.34
C LEU A 58 2.65 6.21 -7.38
N CYS A 59 2.13 6.79 -6.30
CA CYS A 59 0.79 7.37 -6.24
C CYS A 59 0.65 8.30 -5.02
N SER A 60 -0.36 9.19 -5.04
CA SER A 60 -0.72 10.05 -3.92
C SER A 60 -2.24 10.24 -3.90
N PHE A 61 -2.84 10.21 -2.72
CA PHE A 61 -4.30 10.32 -2.57
C PHE A 61 -4.71 10.75 -1.16
N GLY A 62 -5.94 11.23 -1.04
CA GLY A 62 -6.56 11.55 0.24
C GLY A 62 -7.71 10.58 0.56
N PHE A 63 -7.95 10.32 1.84
CA PHE A 63 -9.20 9.70 2.32
C PHE A 63 -9.66 10.39 3.61
N ASN A 64 -10.97 10.38 3.86
CA ASN A 64 -11.56 11.05 5.02
C ASN A 64 -11.20 10.29 6.31
N VAL A 65 -10.56 10.97 7.26
CA VAL A 65 -10.19 10.35 8.54
C VAL A 65 -11.41 10.23 9.45
N LYS A 66 -12.37 11.16 9.43
CA LYS A 66 -13.59 11.13 10.24
C LYS A 66 -14.50 9.95 9.94
N GLU A 67 -14.54 9.48 8.69
CA GLU A 67 -15.22 8.23 8.32
C GLU A 67 -14.44 6.98 8.79
N THR A 68 -13.13 7.12 9.00
CA THR A 68 -12.28 6.09 9.62
C THR A 68 -12.14 6.26 11.14
N ASP A 69 -12.71 7.33 11.73
CA ASP A 69 -12.55 7.76 13.13
C ASP A 69 -13.50 7.05 14.10
N GLU A 70 -13.82 5.80 13.76
CA GLU A 70 -13.80 4.73 14.76
C GLU A 70 -12.34 4.29 15.05
N ALA A 71 -11.36 5.19 14.90
CA ALA A 71 -9.93 4.94 15.05
C ALA A 71 -9.53 4.60 16.50
N GLU A 72 -10.39 4.93 17.48
CA GLU A 72 -10.28 4.47 18.87
C GLU A 72 -10.95 3.12 19.14
N LYS A 73 -11.75 2.58 18.19
CA LYS A 73 -12.27 1.22 18.26
C LYS A 73 -11.25 0.23 17.68
N LYS A 74 -11.33 -1.01 18.15
CA LYS A 74 -10.42 -2.14 17.85
C LYS A 74 -10.07 -2.35 16.36
N ASP A 75 -10.90 -1.83 15.45
CA ASP A 75 -10.82 -2.07 13.99
C ASP A 75 -10.24 -0.91 13.17
N GLY A 76 -10.03 0.27 13.76
CA GLY A 76 -9.53 1.47 13.07
C GLY A 76 -8.27 1.25 12.22
N PRO A 77 -7.24 0.55 12.72
CA PRO A 77 -6.06 0.24 11.91
C PRO A 77 -6.32 -0.65 10.69
N GLY A 78 -7.30 -1.55 10.78
CA GLY A 78 -7.72 -2.40 9.66
C GLY A 78 -8.40 -1.57 8.57
N ILE A 79 -9.27 -0.65 8.98
CA ILE A 79 -9.95 0.29 8.08
C ILE A 79 -8.93 1.18 7.36
N MET A 80 -8.00 1.79 8.10
CA MET A 80 -6.96 2.65 7.51
C MET A 80 -6.11 1.91 6.46
N LYS A 81 -5.71 0.67 6.74
CA LYS A 81 -4.99 -0.15 5.76
C LYS A 81 -5.85 -0.47 4.54
N ALA A 82 -7.14 -0.76 4.72
CA ALA A 82 -8.06 -1.00 3.62
C ALA A 82 -8.23 0.23 2.72
N GLU A 83 -8.36 1.42 3.29
CA GLU A 83 -8.41 2.69 2.53
C GLU A 83 -7.13 2.93 1.73
N MET A 84 -5.96 2.72 2.36
CA MET A 84 -4.67 2.82 1.65
C MET A 84 -4.59 1.83 0.48
N MET A 85 -5.02 0.59 0.68
CA MET A 85 -5.05 -0.44 -0.36
C MET A 85 -5.96 -0.02 -1.51
N ASN A 86 -7.17 0.46 -1.21
CA ASN A 86 -8.12 0.93 -2.21
C ASN A 86 -7.54 2.09 -3.04
N GLY A 87 -6.92 3.08 -2.40
CA GLY A 87 -6.27 4.20 -3.08
C GLY A 87 -5.10 3.75 -3.97
N VAL A 88 -4.26 2.83 -3.49
CA VAL A 88 -3.16 2.24 -4.28
C VAL A 88 -3.69 1.53 -5.53
N MET A 89 -4.73 0.71 -5.39
CA MET A 89 -5.32 -0.01 -6.51
C MET A 89 -5.84 0.94 -7.61
N GLN A 90 -6.48 2.04 -7.20
CA GLN A 90 -7.08 3.01 -8.13
C GLN A 90 -6.04 3.91 -8.79
N LEU A 91 -5.01 4.33 -8.05
CA LEU A 91 -4.20 5.49 -8.42
C LEU A 91 -2.74 5.16 -8.77
N VAL A 92 -2.30 3.92 -8.61
CA VAL A 92 -1.05 3.48 -9.26
C VAL A 92 -1.26 3.55 -10.78
N PRO A 93 -0.38 4.28 -11.51
CA PRO A 93 -0.52 4.45 -12.95
C PRO A 93 -0.32 3.12 -13.69
N GLU A 94 -1.05 2.96 -14.79
CA GLU A 94 -0.89 1.81 -15.71
C GLU A 94 0.53 1.73 -16.28
N TYR A 95 1.16 2.89 -16.49
CA TYR A 95 2.52 2.99 -17.03
C TYR A 95 3.36 3.93 -16.19
N ILE A 96 4.46 3.39 -15.65
CA ILE A 96 5.50 4.17 -14.97
C ILE A 96 6.87 3.60 -15.32
N VAL A 97 7.78 4.48 -15.71
CA VAL A 97 9.17 4.10 -16.02
C VAL A 97 9.97 4.17 -14.73
N LEU A 98 10.35 3.02 -14.20
CA LEU A 98 11.25 2.89 -13.06
C LEU A 98 12.64 2.46 -13.52
N THR A 99 13.67 2.89 -12.80
CA THR A 99 15.02 2.33 -12.96
C THR A 99 15.04 0.85 -12.58
N ASP A 100 16.06 0.11 -13.03
CA ASP A 100 16.24 -1.30 -12.64
C ASP A 100 16.34 -1.47 -11.13
N ARG A 101 17.02 -0.54 -10.44
CA ARG A 101 17.16 -0.56 -8.99
C ARG A 101 15.81 -0.39 -8.27
N GLN A 102 14.96 0.52 -8.75
CA GLN A 102 13.61 0.70 -8.18
C GLN A 102 12.72 -0.51 -8.49
N THR A 103 12.80 -1.07 -9.70
CA THR A 103 12.07 -2.29 -10.07
C THR A 103 12.45 -3.46 -9.17
N GLN A 104 13.76 -3.65 -8.93
CA GLN A 104 14.27 -4.67 -8.01
C GLN A 104 13.83 -4.40 -6.57
N ALA A 105 13.80 -3.14 -6.13
CA ALA A 105 13.34 -2.78 -4.80
C ALA A 105 11.87 -3.17 -4.57
N ILE A 106 10.98 -2.93 -5.54
CA ILE A 106 9.57 -3.37 -5.47
C ILE A 106 9.47 -4.90 -5.39
N ARG A 107 10.19 -5.62 -6.24
CA ARG A 107 10.20 -7.10 -6.22
C ARG A 107 10.77 -7.66 -4.92
N LYS A 108 11.70 -6.95 -4.29
CA LYS A 108 12.25 -7.30 -2.99
C LYS A 108 11.19 -7.21 -1.89
N GLU A 109 10.29 -6.22 -1.91
CA GLU A 109 9.18 -6.16 -0.94
C GLU A 109 8.32 -7.44 -0.98
N ILE A 110 8.02 -7.92 -2.20
CA ILE A 110 7.27 -9.17 -2.42
C ILE A 110 8.05 -10.38 -1.87
N SER A 111 9.35 -10.45 -2.14
CA SER A 111 10.21 -11.54 -1.67
C SER A 111 10.34 -11.56 -0.14
N VAL A 112 10.51 -10.40 0.49
CA VAL A 112 10.58 -10.28 1.95
C VAL A 112 9.26 -10.70 2.58
N PHE A 113 8.13 -10.24 2.04
CA PHE A 113 6.80 -10.65 2.51
C PHE A 113 6.63 -12.17 2.47
N ASN A 114 6.96 -12.80 1.34
CA ASN A 114 6.92 -14.27 1.20
C ASN A 114 7.76 -14.98 2.25
N ARG A 115 8.97 -14.47 2.53
CA ARG A 115 9.85 -15.05 3.55
C ARG A 115 9.24 -14.91 4.94
N VAL A 116 8.70 -13.75 5.28
CA VAL A 116 8.05 -13.48 6.57
C VAL A 116 6.82 -14.37 6.78
N CYS A 117 5.97 -14.53 5.76
CA CYS A 117 4.84 -15.45 5.80
C CYS A 117 5.28 -16.91 5.99
N ALA A 118 6.33 -17.36 5.29
CA ALA A 118 6.85 -18.71 5.45
C ALA A 118 7.38 -18.99 6.86
N MET A 119 7.87 -17.95 7.56
CA MET A 119 8.29 -18.03 8.96
C MET A 119 7.11 -17.91 9.95
N GLN A 120 5.87 -17.77 9.47
CA GLN A 120 4.65 -17.60 10.28
C GLN A 120 4.70 -16.39 11.23
N LEU A 121 5.51 -15.38 10.90
CA LEU A 121 5.67 -14.16 11.69
C LEU A 121 4.53 -13.15 11.48
N GLN A 122 3.64 -13.42 10.53
CA GLN A 122 2.44 -12.65 10.26
C GLN A 122 1.22 -13.56 10.13
N GLY A 123 0.11 -13.14 10.75
CA GLY A 123 -1.20 -13.74 10.52
C GLY A 123 -1.85 -13.22 9.23
N GLY A 124 -2.74 -14.01 8.63
CA GLY A 124 -3.59 -13.58 7.50
C GLY A 124 -3.29 -14.29 6.18
N HIS A 125 -2.17 -13.98 5.52
CA HIS A 125 -1.81 -14.54 4.21
C HIS A 125 -0.59 -15.46 4.29
N GLY A 126 -0.62 -16.55 3.51
CA GLY A 126 0.49 -17.52 3.48
C GLY A 126 1.64 -17.14 2.54
N ASN A 127 1.41 -16.24 1.56
CA ASN A 127 2.39 -15.70 0.62
C ASN A 127 1.73 -14.61 -0.27
N SER A 128 2.52 -13.99 -1.15
CA SER A 128 2.13 -12.95 -2.09
C SER A 128 1.10 -13.42 -3.11
N ARG A 129 1.09 -14.70 -3.47
CA ARG A 129 0.05 -15.28 -4.33
C ARG A 129 -1.29 -15.30 -3.62
N SER A 130 -1.32 -15.73 -2.36
CA SER A 130 -2.55 -15.67 -1.56
C SER A 130 -3.00 -14.22 -1.32
N LEU A 131 -2.07 -13.27 -1.16
CA LEU A 131 -2.40 -11.84 -1.06
C LEU A 131 -3.04 -11.34 -2.36
N TRP A 132 -2.44 -11.71 -3.50
CA TRP A 132 -2.98 -11.40 -4.83
C TRP A 132 -4.39 -11.93 -5.03
N GLU A 133 -4.61 -13.23 -4.76
CA GLU A 133 -5.86 -13.92 -5.03
C GLU A 133 -7.00 -13.50 -4.08
N LYS A 134 -6.69 -13.20 -2.81
CA LYS A 134 -7.69 -12.95 -1.77
C LYS A 134 -7.97 -11.48 -1.49
N GLU A 135 -7.01 -10.58 -1.75
CA GLU A 135 -7.18 -9.15 -1.47
C GLU A 135 -7.19 -8.29 -2.74
N ILE A 136 -6.22 -8.51 -3.63
CA ILE A 136 -6.02 -7.62 -4.79
C ILE A 136 -7.05 -7.90 -5.87
N ILE A 137 -7.15 -9.15 -6.36
CA ILE A 137 -8.10 -9.53 -7.41
C ILE A 137 -9.55 -9.14 -7.06
N PRO A 138 -10.07 -9.42 -5.85
CA PRO A 138 -11.44 -9.04 -5.50
C PRO A 138 -11.68 -7.52 -5.59
N ARG A 139 -10.71 -6.70 -5.20
CA ARG A 139 -10.79 -5.24 -5.33
C ARG A 139 -10.72 -4.77 -6.79
N MET A 140 -9.92 -5.43 -7.62
CA MET A 140 -9.89 -5.16 -9.07
C MET A 140 -11.27 -5.44 -9.71
N LYS A 141 -11.88 -6.57 -9.37
CA LYS A 141 -13.18 -6.98 -9.94
C LYS A 141 -14.34 -6.11 -9.46
N GLY A 142 -14.32 -5.68 -8.20
CA GLY A 142 -15.33 -4.77 -7.64
C GLY A 142 -15.38 -3.42 -8.36
N GLN A 143 -14.25 -2.94 -8.90
CA GLN A 143 -14.19 -1.67 -9.65
C GLN A 143 -14.82 -1.73 -11.04
N ILE A 144 -14.86 -2.91 -11.67
CA ILE A 144 -15.46 -3.09 -13.00
C ILE A 144 -16.99 -3.01 -12.95
N GLN A 145 -17.61 -3.19 -11.77
CA GLN A 145 -19.06 -3.12 -11.62
C GLN A 145 -19.62 -1.70 -11.41
N PHE A 146 -18.75 -0.70 -11.20
CA PHE A 146 -19.14 0.70 -10.97
C PHE A 146 -18.64 1.66 -12.06
N GLN A 147 -18.26 1.15 -13.23
CA GLN A 147 -18.00 1.93 -14.46
C GLN A 147 -19.10 1.64 -15.49
#